data_AF-A0A9P6JMM3-F1
#
_entry.id   AF-A0A9P6JMM3-F1
#
_cell.length_a   1.000
_cell.length_b   1.000
_cell.length_c   1.000
_cell.angle_alpha   90.00
_cell.angle_beta   90.00
_cell.angle_gamma   90.00
#
_symmetry.space_group_name_H-M   'P 1'
#
loop_
_entity.id
_entity.type
_entity.pdbx_description
1 polymer ?
#
loop_
_entity_poly.entity_id
_entity_poly.type
_entity_poly.pdbx_seq_one_letter_code
_entity_poly.pdbx_strand_id
1 'polypeptide(L)'
;MNQREAEDHFAVQAGLNLHWDDIFTAFSKPGAFKELTELSFANATIRNFDIVHIHHLPKLSILNLDHTGIGNEGVYLLIPLKYTLTQLHLANNVDIDNNAAYALMLFKRLAFLSIHDTAIDMVGVRQIALALEEDKRDMILKIPFICQEYLNTIDSKYFVDAAPPLIVNEHLCSQLSASTLKRNLEAHAVYNPTILSVGTRPELVFRLTELLRTRRLDKLVLKMVEAQDCDKENNPLEW
;
A
#
# COMPACT_ATOMS: atom_id res chain seq x y z
N MET A 1 14.48 13.86 38.79
CA MET A 1 14.99 13.82 37.40
C MET A 1 14.04 12.92 36.64
N ASN A 2 13.01 13.52 36.05
CA ASN A 2 11.88 12.78 35.46
C ASN A 2 12.20 12.45 34.00
N GLN A 3 11.83 11.25 33.56
CA GLN A 3 11.96 10.77 32.17
C GLN A 3 11.32 11.67 31.10
N ARG A 4 10.54 12.69 31.49
CA ARG A 4 9.95 13.69 30.58
C ARG A 4 10.92 14.75 30.07
N GLU A 5 12.09 14.91 30.69
CA GLU A 5 13.07 15.94 30.28
C GLU A 5 14.12 15.42 29.27
N ALA A 6 14.04 14.14 28.87
CA ALA A 6 15.06 13.50 28.04
C ALA A 6 14.71 13.41 26.54
N GLU A 7 13.45 13.65 26.15
CA GLU A 7 13.01 13.50 24.75
C GLU A 7 12.98 14.82 23.95
N ASP A 8 13.16 15.98 24.60
CA ASP A 8 13.09 17.31 23.95
C ASP A 8 14.40 17.80 23.33
N HIS A 9 15.41 16.92 23.19
CA HIS A 9 16.78 17.37 22.96
C HIS A 9 17.36 17.13 21.55
N PHE A 10 16.57 17.16 20.48
CA PHE A 10 17.11 17.25 19.11
C PHE A 10 16.19 18.00 18.13
N ALA A 11 16.33 19.33 18.06
CA ALA A 11 16.32 20.12 16.81
C ALA A 11 16.44 21.63 17.13
N VAL A 12 17.65 22.11 17.42
CA VAL A 12 17.93 23.55 17.42
C VAL A 12 18.73 23.88 16.16
N GLN A 13 18.05 24.35 15.12
CA GLN A 13 18.68 25.15 14.06
C GLN A 13 17.65 26.06 13.36
N ALA A 14 17.65 27.32 13.79
CA ALA A 14 17.26 28.53 13.04
C ALA A 14 16.02 28.45 12.11
N GLY A 15 14.88 28.02 12.64
CA GLY A 15 13.55 28.21 12.04
C GLY A 15 12.60 28.89 13.03
N LEU A 16 11.49 29.46 12.56
CA LEU A 16 10.39 29.92 13.42
C LEU A 16 10.02 28.79 14.39
N ASN A 17 10.31 28.95 15.68
CA ASN A 17 9.91 28.02 16.75
C ASN A 17 8.40 28.13 16.98
N LEU A 18 7.61 27.66 16.02
CA LEU A 18 6.20 27.35 16.24
C LEU A 18 6.15 25.96 16.88
N HIS A 19 5.59 25.87 18.08
CA HIS A 19 5.32 24.57 18.68
C HIS A 19 4.28 23.85 17.82
N TRP A 20 4.34 22.52 17.71
CA TRP A 20 3.31 21.76 16.97
C TRP A 20 1.89 22.08 17.45
N ASP A 21 1.73 22.30 18.75
CA ASP A 21 0.47 22.73 19.36
C ASP A 21 -0.04 24.07 18.81
N ASP A 22 0.84 25.00 18.45
CA ASP A 22 0.46 26.30 17.87
C ASP A 22 -0.08 26.13 16.43
N ILE A 23 0.50 25.19 15.67
CA ILE A 23 0.07 24.86 14.31
C ILE A 23 -1.32 24.22 14.35
N PHE A 24 -1.54 23.25 15.23
CA PHE A 24 -2.86 22.60 15.37
C PHE A 24 -3.92 23.54 15.94
N THR A 25 -3.52 24.49 16.79
CA THR A 25 -4.40 25.58 17.24
C THR A 25 -4.81 26.48 16.09
N ALA A 26 -3.92 26.76 15.12
CA ALA A 26 -4.26 27.52 13.93
C ALA A 26 -5.27 26.78 13.03
N PHE A 27 -5.07 25.48 12.81
CA PHE A 27 -6.01 24.67 12.05
C PHE A 27 -7.36 24.49 12.75
N SER A 28 -7.42 24.57 14.08
CA SER A 28 -8.68 24.44 14.83
C SER A 28 -9.61 25.64 14.71
N LYS A 29 -9.21 26.74 14.08
CA LYS A 29 -10.02 27.96 13.94
C LYS A 29 -11.13 27.78 12.90
N PRO A 30 -12.41 27.86 13.27
CA PRO A 30 -13.51 27.69 12.34
C PRO A 30 -13.45 28.70 11.18
N GLY A 31 -13.53 28.19 9.95
CA GLY A 31 -13.55 29.01 8.74
C GLY A 31 -12.21 29.60 8.31
N ALA A 32 -11.10 29.23 8.97
CA ALA A 32 -9.76 29.42 8.42
C ALA A 32 -9.50 28.43 7.28
N PHE A 33 -8.56 28.76 6.38
CA PHE A 33 -8.04 27.84 5.35
C PHE A 33 -9.08 27.19 4.42
N LYS A 34 -10.23 27.84 4.17
CA LYS A 34 -11.31 27.32 3.30
C LYS A 34 -10.88 27.03 1.87
N GLU A 35 -9.83 27.71 1.41
CA GLU A 35 -9.26 27.59 0.07
C GLU A 35 -8.01 26.70 0.04
N LEU A 36 -7.60 26.11 1.16
CA LEU A 36 -6.41 25.27 1.21
C LEU A 36 -6.66 23.95 0.48
N THR A 37 -5.88 23.72 -0.57
CA THR A 37 -5.93 22.52 -1.42
C THR A 37 -4.81 21.54 -1.12
N GLU A 38 -3.69 22.03 -0.58
CA GLU A 38 -2.48 21.26 -0.35
C GLU A 38 -1.95 21.54 1.06
N LEU A 39 -1.56 20.47 1.75
CA LEU A 39 -0.97 20.56 3.08
C LEU A 39 0.14 19.53 3.20
N SER A 40 1.30 19.97 3.68
CA SER A 40 2.44 19.11 3.93
C SER A 40 2.87 19.24 5.39
N PHE A 41 2.96 18.10 6.05
CA PHE A 41 3.65 17.92 7.31
C PHE A 41 4.89 17.02 7.12
N ALA A 42 5.44 16.93 5.91
CA ALA A 42 6.58 16.05 5.66
C ALA A 42 7.74 16.34 6.62
N ASN A 43 8.32 15.29 7.22
CA ASN A 43 9.38 15.35 8.24
C ASN A 43 8.98 16.00 9.58
N ALA A 44 7.69 16.29 9.77
CA ALA A 44 7.16 16.72 11.05
C ALA A 44 6.81 15.51 11.92
N THR A 45 7.41 15.37 13.09
CA THR A 45 6.90 14.41 14.07
C THR A 45 5.54 14.89 14.59
N ILE A 46 4.47 14.20 14.22
CA ILE A 46 3.11 14.47 14.70
C ILE A 46 2.52 13.21 15.34
N ARG A 47 1.57 13.37 16.25
CA ARG A 47 0.82 12.25 16.83
C ARG A 47 -0.34 11.91 15.91
N ASN A 48 -0.77 10.64 15.91
CA ASN A 48 -1.96 10.19 15.17
C ASN A 48 -3.17 11.12 15.41
N PHE A 49 -3.41 11.46 16.68
CA PHE A 49 -4.56 12.27 17.06
C PHE A 49 -4.51 13.70 16.50
N ASP A 50 -3.35 14.24 16.16
CA ASP A 50 -3.25 15.60 15.66
C ASP A 50 -3.92 15.78 14.27
N ILE A 51 -4.15 14.67 13.54
CA ILE A 51 -4.87 14.65 12.26
C ILE A 51 -6.32 15.17 12.39
N VAL A 52 -6.94 15.10 13.58
CA VAL A 52 -8.31 15.58 13.78
C VAL A 52 -8.48 17.07 13.46
N HIS A 53 -7.40 17.84 13.59
CA HIS A 53 -7.42 19.28 13.37
C HIS A 53 -7.58 19.68 11.90
N ILE A 54 -7.38 18.75 10.96
CA ILE A 54 -7.50 19.01 9.51
C ILE A 54 -8.79 18.47 8.89
N HIS A 55 -9.65 17.79 9.66
CA HIS A 55 -10.88 17.15 9.16
C HIS A 55 -11.88 18.10 8.49
N HIS A 56 -11.87 19.37 8.88
CA HIS A 56 -12.83 20.38 8.41
C HIS A 56 -12.37 21.12 7.15
N LEU A 57 -11.18 20.84 6.62
CA LEU A 57 -10.64 21.51 5.44
C LEU A 57 -11.37 21.06 4.17
N PRO A 58 -12.27 21.89 3.59
CA PRO A 58 -13.27 21.42 2.65
C PRO A 58 -12.72 21.20 1.23
N LYS A 59 -11.55 21.75 0.93
CA LYS A 59 -10.91 21.69 -0.39
C LYS A 59 -9.58 20.93 -0.39
N LEU A 60 -9.18 20.36 0.74
CA LEU A 60 -7.88 19.69 0.85
C LEU A 60 -7.87 18.44 -0.04
N SER A 61 -7.05 18.47 -1.08
CA SER A 61 -6.93 17.43 -2.10
C SER A 61 -5.57 16.73 -2.07
N ILE A 62 -4.51 17.41 -1.64
CA ILE A 62 -3.16 16.85 -1.55
C ILE A 62 -2.71 16.92 -0.09
N LEU A 63 -2.33 15.78 0.46
CA LEU A 63 -1.83 15.69 1.82
C LEU A 63 -0.52 14.90 1.83
N ASN A 64 0.54 15.53 2.32
CA ASN A 64 1.83 14.90 2.53
C ASN A 64 2.09 14.69 4.03
N LEU A 65 2.23 13.43 4.42
CA LEU A 65 2.55 12.96 5.77
C LEU A 65 3.79 12.05 5.75
N ASP A 66 4.68 12.24 4.77
CA ASP A 66 5.93 11.49 4.68
C ASP A 66 6.78 11.73 5.93
N HIS A 67 7.33 10.64 6.48
CA HIS A 67 8.25 10.68 7.61
C HIS A 67 7.69 11.47 8.81
N THR A 68 6.45 11.17 9.20
CA THR A 68 5.80 11.86 10.32
C THR A 68 5.68 11.03 11.60
N GLY A 69 5.93 9.72 11.49
CA GLY A 69 5.82 8.78 12.61
C GLY A 69 4.39 8.34 12.91
N ILE A 70 3.44 8.63 12.02
CA ILE A 70 2.05 8.16 12.19
C ILE A 70 1.96 6.65 11.93
N GLY A 71 1.02 6.00 12.60
CA GLY A 71 0.70 4.60 12.39
C GLY A 71 -0.66 4.39 11.73
N ASN A 72 -1.11 3.13 11.70
CA ASN A 72 -2.43 2.76 11.20
C ASN A 72 -3.58 3.63 11.74
N GLU A 73 -3.58 3.94 13.04
CA GLU A 73 -4.60 4.80 13.66
C GLU A 73 -4.66 6.18 13.00
N GLY A 74 -3.50 6.78 12.68
CA GLY A 74 -3.44 8.03 11.95
C GLY A 74 -4.10 7.92 10.57
N VAL A 75 -3.86 6.83 9.84
CA VAL A 75 -4.51 6.56 8.55
C VAL A 75 -6.04 6.43 8.69
N TYR A 76 -6.53 5.78 9.75
CA TYR A 76 -7.97 5.71 10.03
C TYR A 76 -8.55 7.10 10.35
N LEU A 77 -7.80 7.94 11.07
CA LEU A 77 -8.20 9.32 11.34
C LEU A 77 -8.25 10.18 10.07
N LEU A 78 -7.66 9.78 8.93
CA LEU A 78 -7.81 10.51 7.67
C LEU A 78 -9.16 10.26 6.97
N ILE A 79 -9.92 9.24 7.36
CA ILE A 79 -11.17 8.83 6.68
C ILE A 79 -12.19 9.98 6.45
N PRO A 80 -12.35 10.97 7.36
CA PRO A 80 -13.23 12.11 7.09
C PRO A 80 -12.88 12.89 5.81
N LEU A 81 -11.63 12.85 5.37
CA LEU A 81 -11.12 13.52 4.17
C LEU A 81 -11.26 12.68 2.88
N LYS A 82 -11.86 11.48 2.96
CA LYS A 82 -11.99 10.54 1.81
C LYS A 82 -12.73 11.08 0.59
N TYR A 83 -13.53 12.13 0.78
CA TYR A 83 -14.29 12.77 -0.29
C TYR A 83 -13.54 13.90 -0.97
N THR A 84 -12.40 14.35 -0.43
CA THR A 84 -11.64 15.49 -0.95
C THR A 84 -10.25 15.09 -1.43
N LEU A 85 -9.57 14.17 -0.74
CA LEU A 85 -8.22 13.75 -1.09
C LEU A 85 -8.14 13.03 -2.43
N THR A 86 -7.20 13.48 -3.25
CA THR A 86 -6.81 12.91 -4.54
C THR A 86 -5.36 12.43 -4.53
N GLN A 87 -4.50 13.01 -3.68
CA GLN A 87 -3.12 12.57 -3.50
C GLN A 87 -2.78 12.45 -2.01
N LEU A 88 -2.16 11.33 -1.65
CA LEU A 88 -1.75 11.03 -0.28
C LEU A 88 -0.35 10.44 -0.25
N HIS A 89 0.53 11.08 0.52
CA HIS A 89 1.90 10.63 0.73
C HIS A 89 2.07 10.16 2.18
N LEU A 90 2.46 8.91 2.37
CA LEU A 90 2.63 8.24 3.66
C LEU A 90 4.00 7.57 3.77
N ALA A 91 4.95 7.93 2.92
CA ALA A 91 6.22 7.26 2.85
C ALA A 91 7.00 7.38 4.17
N ASN A 92 7.86 6.41 4.47
CA ASN A 92 8.72 6.41 5.66
C ASN A 92 7.95 6.45 6.99
N ASN A 93 6.75 5.86 7.04
CA ASN A 93 5.99 5.64 8.27
C ASN A 93 5.91 4.14 8.56
N VAL A 94 6.88 3.62 9.30
CA VAL A 94 7.07 2.18 9.53
C VAL A 94 5.94 1.53 10.33
N ASP A 95 5.16 2.30 11.09
CA ASP A 95 4.02 1.81 11.88
C ASP A 95 2.72 1.71 11.07
N ILE A 96 2.78 1.99 9.77
CA ILE A 96 1.70 1.72 8.81
C ILE A 96 1.92 0.33 8.22
N ASP A 97 1.07 -0.62 8.57
CA ASP A 97 1.12 -2.01 8.08
C ASP A 97 -0.12 -2.37 7.26
N ASN A 98 -0.27 -3.65 6.92
CA ASN A 98 -1.40 -4.16 6.13
C ASN A 98 -2.79 -3.80 6.68
N ASN A 99 -2.93 -3.48 7.97
CA ASN A 99 -4.23 -3.08 8.54
C ASN A 99 -4.70 -1.73 7.97
N ALA A 100 -3.80 -0.84 7.56
CA ALA A 100 -4.16 0.42 6.92
C ALA A 100 -4.72 0.24 5.50
N ALA A 101 -4.45 -0.87 4.82
CA ALA A 101 -4.87 -1.10 3.42
C ALA A 101 -6.39 -0.92 3.24
N TYR A 102 -7.19 -1.43 4.18
CA TYR A 102 -8.65 -1.29 4.13
C TYR A 102 -9.10 0.18 4.23
N ALA A 103 -8.49 0.95 5.14
CA ALA A 103 -8.80 2.37 5.29
C ALA A 103 -8.45 3.16 4.02
N LEU A 104 -7.28 2.89 3.43
CA LEU A 104 -6.81 3.53 2.20
C LEU A 104 -7.77 3.30 1.02
N MET A 105 -8.44 2.14 0.96
CA MET A 105 -9.40 1.83 -0.10
C MET A 105 -10.76 2.53 0.05
N LEU A 106 -11.01 3.23 1.17
CA LEU A 106 -12.19 4.08 1.33
C LEU A 106 -12.06 5.42 0.59
N PHE A 107 -10.84 5.84 0.26
CA PHE A 107 -10.55 7.08 -0.47
C PHE A 107 -10.81 6.88 -1.96
N LYS A 108 -12.10 6.91 -2.35
CA LYS A 108 -12.54 6.61 -3.72
C LYS A 108 -12.08 7.61 -4.79
N ARG A 109 -11.63 8.80 -4.38
CA ARG A 109 -11.09 9.85 -5.26
C ARG A 109 -9.56 9.84 -5.35
N LEU A 110 -8.89 8.97 -4.59
CA LEU A 110 -7.44 8.90 -4.58
C LEU A 110 -6.94 8.43 -5.94
N ALA A 111 -6.11 9.25 -6.57
CA ALA A 111 -5.44 9.02 -7.85
C ALA A 111 -3.94 8.78 -7.66
N PHE A 112 -3.37 9.20 -6.52
CA PHE A 112 -1.99 8.95 -6.15
C PHE A 112 -1.88 8.52 -4.68
N LEU A 113 -1.17 7.43 -4.42
CA LEU A 113 -0.83 6.94 -3.10
C LEU A 113 0.66 6.58 -3.05
N SER A 114 1.41 7.22 -2.16
CA SER A 114 2.76 6.78 -1.81
C SER A 114 2.79 6.11 -0.45
N ILE A 115 3.22 4.85 -0.42
CA ILE A 115 3.43 4.04 0.80
C ILE A 115 4.85 3.46 0.83
N HIS A 116 5.81 4.11 0.15
CA HIS A 116 7.23 3.73 0.21
C HIS A 116 7.70 3.60 1.66
N ASP A 117 8.49 2.57 1.95
CA ASP A 117 9.11 2.38 3.26
C ASP A 117 8.14 2.44 4.46
N THR A 118 6.91 1.95 4.23
CA THR A 118 5.96 1.53 5.27
C THR A 118 6.12 0.03 5.55
N ALA A 119 5.46 -0.50 6.59
CA ALA A 119 5.41 -1.93 6.88
C ALA A 119 4.31 -2.69 6.11
N ILE A 120 3.65 -2.04 5.14
CA ILE A 120 2.77 -2.75 4.20
C ILE A 120 3.63 -3.74 3.40
N ASP A 121 3.22 -5.00 3.33
CA ASP A 121 3.92 -6.02 2.55
C ASP A 121 3.12 -6.42 1.30
N MET A 122 3.56 -7.47 0.61
CA MET A 122 2.87 -7.96 -0.58
C MET A 122 1.43 -8.41 -0.31
N VAL A 123 1.06 -8.82 0.90
CA VAL A 123 -0.34 -9.13 1.23
C VAL A 123 -1.17 -7.85 1.17
N GLY A 124 -0.71 -6.76 1.80
CA GLY A 124 -1.41 -5.47 1.76
C GLY A 124 -1.44 -4.85 0.36
N VAL A 125 -0.32 -4.89 -0.38
CA VAL A 125 -0.28 -4.39 -1.76
C VAL A 125 -1.24 -5.16 -2.67
N ARG A 126 -1.32 -6.50 -2.54
CA ARG A 126 -2.30 -7.31 -3.29
C ARG A 126 -3.74 -6.98 -2.92
N GLN A 127 -4.02 -6.67 -1.65
CA GLN A 127 -5.36 -6.24 -1.22
C GLN A 127 -5.75 -4.90 -1.85
N ILE A 128 -4.83 -3.93 -1.88
CA ILE A 128 -5.02 -2.64 -2.54
C ILE A 128 -5.28 -2.86 -4.04
N ALA A 129 -4.44 -3.64 -4.70
CA ALA A 129 -4.57 -3.94 -6.13
C ALA A 129 -5.91 -4.63 -6.46
N LEU A 130 -6.31 -5.62 -5.66
CA LEU A 130 -7.60 -6.30 -5.84
C LEU A 130 -8.77 -5.33 -5.71
N ALA A 131 -8.76 -4.47 -4.69
CA ALA A 131 -9.83 -3.48 -4.49
C ALA A 131 -9.92 -2.47 -5.63
N LEU A 132 -8.78 -2.05 -6.20
CA LEU A 132 -8.74 -1.15 -7.35
C LEU A 132 -9.26 -1.82 -8.63
N GLU A 133 -8.92 -3.08 -8.87
CA GLU A 133 -9.45 -3.86 -10.00
C GLU A 133 -10.97 -4.07 -9.88
N GLU A 134 -11.47 -4.41 -8.68
CA GLU A 134 -12.91 -4.58 -8.40
C GLU A 134 -13.70 -3.28 -8.60
N ASP A 135 -13.15 -2.16 -8.15
CA ASP A 135 -13.74 -0.83 -8.32
C ASP A 135 -13.52 -0.25 -9.73
N LYS A 136 -12.70 -0.89 -10.58
CA LYS A 136 -12.23 -0.38 -11.89
C LYS A 136 -11.64 1.03 -11.78
N ARG A 137 -10.75 1.20 -10.81
CA ARG A 137 -10.11 2.48 -10.51
C ARG A 137 -8.63 2.47 -10.88
N ASP A 138 -8.24 3.44 -11.68
CA ASP A 138 -6.84 3.74 -11.92
C ASP A 138 -6.29 4.62 -10.79
N MET A 139 -5.18 4.19 -10.20
CA MET A 139 -4.48 4.92 -9.15
C MET A 139 -2.99 4.63 -9.25
N ILE A 140 -2.18 5.68 -9.24
CA ILE A 140 -0.73 5.58 -9.13
C ILE A 140 -0.40 5.13 -7.71
N LEU A 141 0.23 3.97 -7.58
CA LEU A 141 0.62 3.37 -6.32
C LEU A 141 2.14 3.22 -6.26
N LYS A 142 2.79 3.95 -5.34
CA LYS A 142 4.20 3.76 -5.02
C LYS A 142 4.36 2.80 -3.85
N ILE A 143 4.80 1.59 -4.18
CA ILE A 143 4.87 0.44 -3.26
C ILE A 143 6.16 0.45 -2.41
N PRO A 144 6.16 -0.20 -1.24
CA PRO A 144 7.36 -0.39 -0.43
C PRO A 144 8.50 -1.09 -1.19
N PHE A 145 9.76 -0.75 -0.88
CA PHE A 145 10.93 -1.34 -1.54
C PHE A 145 10.95 -2.86 -1.45
N ILE A 146 10.56 -3.44 -0.31
CA ILE A 146 10.47 -4.90 -0.12
C ILE A 146 9.49 -5.58 -1.09
N CYS A 147 8.43 -4.88 -1.50
CA CYS A 147 7.44 -5.39 -2.45
C CYS A 147 8.01 -5.31 -3.88
N GLN A 148 8.75 -4.26 -4.20
CA GLN A 148 9.46 -4.16 -5.47
C GLN A 148 10.50 -5.28 -5.62
N GLU A 149 11.31 -5.52 -4.58
CA GLU A 149 12.27 -6.63 -4.57
C GLU A 149 11.59 -8.00 -4.70
N TYR A 150 10.43 -8.18 -4.07
CA TYR A 150 9.62 -9.39 -4.29
C TYR A 150 9.24 -9.55 -5.76
N LEU A 151 8.71 -8.50 -6.40
CA LEU A 151 8.27 -8.54 -7.80
C LEU A 151 9.44 -8.79 -8.77
N ASN A 152 10.62 -8.22 -8.49
CA ASN A 152 11.84 -8.47 -9.26
C ASN A 152 12.29 -9.94 -9.27
N THR A 153 11.79 -10.75 -8.32
CA THR A 153 12.12 -12.18 -8.20
C THR A 153 10.97 -13.11 -8.57
N ILE A 154 9.90 -12.59 -9.19
CA ILE A 154 8.65 -13.33 -9.47
C ILE A 154 8.87 -14.62 -10.29
N ASP A 155 9.80 -14.60 -11.25
CA ASP A 155 10.13 -15.75 -12.10
C ASP A 155 10.71 -16.94 -11.33
N SER A 156 11.27 -16.69 -10.15
CA SER A 156 11.78 -17.72 -9.25
C SER A 156 10.73 -18.24 -8.26
N LYS A 157 9.53 -17.65 -8.21
CA LYS A 157 8.49 -18.02 -7.24
C LYS A 157 7.61 -19.15 -7.74
N TYR A 158 7.32 -19.16 -9.04
CA TYR A 158 6.44 -20.11 -9.72
C TYR A 158 6.53 -19.90 -11.25
N PHE A 159 5.98 -20.84 -12.03
CA PHE A 159 5.77 -20.61 -13.46
C PHE A 159 4.76 -19.49 -13.75
N VAL A 160 5.27 -18.30 -14.14
CA VAL A 160 4.50 -17.06 -14.35
C VAL A 160 3.56 -17.17 -15.55
N ASP A 161 4.07 -17.66 -16.69
CA ASP A 161 3.35 -17.73 -17.98
C ASP A 161 2.78 -19.12 -18.26
N ALA A 162 2.26 -19.77 -17.22
CA ALA A 162 1.59 -21.05 -17.40
C ALA A 162 0.42 -20.91 -18.40
N ALA A 163 0.44 -21.76 -19.41
CA ALA A 163 -0.59 -21.85 -20.45
C ALA A 163 -1.20 -23.27 -20.45
N PRO A 164 -2.34 -23.48 -21.15
CA PRO A 164 -2.87 -24.82 -21.37
C PRO A 164 -1.77 -25.79 -21.85
N PRO A 165 -1.69 -27.02 -21.30
CA PRO A 165 -2.71 -27.74 -20.53
C PRO A 165 -2.73 -27.46 -19.01
N LEU A 166 -1.93 -26.52 -18.50
CA LEU A 166 -1.94 -26.16 -17.08
C LEU A 166 -3.21 -25.39 -16.73
N ILE A 167 -3.79 -25.69 -15.56
CA ILE A 167 -4.93 -24.96 -15.02
C ILE A 167 -4.42 -23.69 -14.36
N VAL A 168 -4.96 -22.56 -14.79
CA VAL A 168 -4.54 -21.23 -14.32
C VAL A 168 -5.55 -20.54 -13.41
N ASN A 169 -6.78 -21.03 -13.39
CA ASN A 169 -7.88 -20.49 -12.59
C ASN A 169 -7.95 -21.22 -11.24
N GLU A 170 -7.74 -20.47 -10.15
CA GLU A 170 -7.72 -20.98 -8.78
C GLU A 170 -9.03 -21.67 -8.34
N HIS A 171 -10.17 -21.26 -8.91
CA HIS A 171 -11.50 -21.76 -8.55
C HIS A 171 -11.81 -23.15 -9.11
N LEU A 172 -11.03 -23.64 -10.09
CA LEU A 172 -11.23 -24.96 -10.69
C LEU A 172 -10.49 -26.07 -9.94
N CYS A 173 -9.59 -25.74 -9.00
CA CYS A 173 -8.71 -26.72 -8.36
C CYS A 173 -9.48 -27.85 -7.64
N SER A 174 -10.61 -27.53 -7.02
CA SER A 174 -11.43 -28.51 -6.29
C SER A 174 -12.10 -29.55 -7.20
N GLN A 175 -12.17 -29.29 -8.51
CA GLN A 175 -12.77 -30.17 -9.52
C GLN A 175 -11.73 -31.07 -10.19
N LEU A 176 -10.45 -30.83 -9.95
CA LEU A 176 -9.35 -31.56 -10.60
C LEU A 176 -9.12 -32.94 -9.97
N SER A 177 -8.58 -33.84 -10.80
CA SER A 177 -8.03 -35.12 -10.35
C SER A 177 -6.70 -34.91 -9.62
N ALA A 178 -6.33 -35.85 -8.75
CA ALA A 178 -5.05 -35.81 -8.03
C ALA A 178 -3.84 -35.78 -8.98
N SER A 179 -3.91 -36.48 -10.13
CA SER A 179 -2.86 -36.49 -11.14
C SER A 179 -2.69 -35.13 -11.83
N THR A 180 -3.79 -34.44 -12.14
CA THR A 180 -3.74 -33.09 -12.73
C THR A 180 -3.21 -32.07 -11.73
N LEU A 181 -3.64 -32.13 -10.46
CA LEU A 181 -3.11 -31.27 -9.40
C LEU A 181 -1.60 -31.43 -9.25
N LYS A 182 -1.12 -32.68 -9.17
CA LYS A 182 0.31 -33.01 -9.07
C LYS A 182 1.09 -32.46 -10.26
N ARG A 183 0.66 -32.72 -11.49
CA ARG A 183 1.32 -32.21 -12.71
C ARG A 183 1.41 -30.68 -12.73
N ASN A 184 0.36 -30.01 -12.26
CA ASN A 184 0.33 -28.55 -12.22
C ASN A 184 1.34 -28.00 -11.19
N LEU A 185 1.34 -28.55 -9.98
CA LEU A 185 2.31 -28.21 -8.93
C LEU A 185 3.75 -28.54 -9.35
N GLU A 186 3.98 -29.65 -10.05
CA GLU A 186 5.30 -30.02 -10.59
C GLU A 186 5.81 -28.99 -11.60
N ALA A 187 4.94 -28.50 -12.49
CA ALA A 187 5.31 -27.45 -13.44
C ALA A 187 5.76 -26.17 -12.72
N HIS A 188 5.10 -25.79 -11.62
CA HIS A 188 5.54 -24.68 -10.79
C HIS A 188 6.82 -24.98 -9.99
N ALA A 189 6.99 -26.22 -9.53
CA ALA A 189 8.14 -26.65 -8.74
C ALA A 189 9.48 -26.62 -9.52
N VAL A 190 9.44 -26.63 -10.85
CA VAL A 190 10.61 -26.41 -11.71
C VAL A 190 11.26 -25.04 -11.43
N TYR A 191 10.45 -24.02 -11.14
CA TYR A 191 10.91 -22.66 -10.86
C TYR A 191 11.18 -22.44 -9.38
N ASN A 192 10.41 -23.10 -8.53
CA ASN A 192 10.55 -23.02 -7.08
C ASN A 192 10.47 -24.41 -6.44
N PRO A 193 11.63 -25.04 -6.16
CA PRO A 193 11.70 -26.39 -5.60
C PRO A 193 11.03 -26.56 -4.23
N THR A 194 10.68 -25.46 -3.53
CA THR A 194 9.94 -25.53 -2.26
C THR A 194 8.47 -25.89 -2.44
N ILE A 195 7.94 -25.81 -3.67
CA ILE A 195 6.56 -26.18 -4.00
C ILE A 195 6.45 -27.70 -4.02
N LEU A 196 5.74 -28.25 -3.04
CA LEU A 196 5.53 -29.70 -2.94
C LEU A 196 4.38 -30.17 -3.84
N SER A 197 4.66 -31.15 -4.69
CA SER A 197 3.66 -31.83 -5.54
C SER A 197 3.12 -33.14 -4.94
N VAL A 198 3.51 -33.45 -3.71
CA VAL A 198 3.08 -34.63 -2.96
C VAL A 198 2.07 -34.28 -1.87
N GLY A 199 1.33 -35.28 -1.39
CA GLY A 199 0.34 -35.16 -0.33
C GLY A 199 -1.02 -35.75 -0.71
N THR A 200 -1.98 -35.59 0.20
CA THR A 200 -3.37 -35.95 -0.01
C THR A 200 -4.03 -34.99 -1.00
N ARG A 201 -5.14 -35.42 -1.62
CA ARG A 201 -5.87 -34.56 -2.57
C ARG A 201 -6.29 -33.21 -1.97
N PRO A 202 -6.86 -33.12 -0.75
CA PRO A 202 -7.19 -31.82 -0.15
C PRO A 202 -5.99 -30.88 0.00
N GLU A 203 -4.82 -31.40 0.40
CA GLU A 203 -3.58 -30.61 0.53
C GLU A 203 -3.11 -30.08 -0.83
N LEU A 204 -3.16 -30.92 -1.88
CA LEU A 204 -2.81 -30.52 -3.23
C LEU A 204 -3.77 -29.45 -3.78
N VAL A 205 -5.07 -29.58 -3.52
CA VAL A 205 -6.08 -28.58 -3.89
C VAL A 205 -5.76 -27.25 -3.23
N PHE A 206 -5.61 -27.24 -1.90
CA PHE A 206 -5.31 -26.03 -1.14
C PHE A 206 -4.05 -25.34 -1.66
N ARG A 207 -2.96 -26.10 -1.82
CA ARG A 207 -1.68 -25.57 -2.28
C ARG A 207 -1.76 -24.96 -3.67
N LEU A 208 -2.40 -25.65 -4.62
CA LEU A 208 -2.54 -25.12 -5.97
C LEU A 208 -3.45 -23.89 -5.99
N THR A 209 -4.56 -23.89 -5.24
CA THR A 209 -5.45 -22.73 -5.13
C THR A 209 -4.70 -21.49 -4.62
N GLU A 210 -3.96 -21.62 -3.52
CA GLU A 210 -3.22 -20.49 -2.95
C GLU A 210 -2.08 -20.01 -3.86
N LEU A 211 -1.39 -20.93 -4.54
CA LEU A 211 -0.37 -20.59 -5.52
C LEU A 211 -0.97 -19.79 -6.69
N LEU A 212 -2.03 -20.30 -7.30
CA LEU A 212 -2.67 -19.67 -8.46
C LEU A 212 -3.27 -18.32 -8.09
N ARG A 213 -3.87 -18.20 -6.89
CA ARG A 213 -4.36 -16.95 -6.33
C ARG A 213 -3.23 -15.94 -6.13
N THR A 214 -2.13 -16.36 -5.52
CA THR A 214 -0.95 -15.51 -5.29
C THR A 214 -0.41 -15.02 -6.63
N ARG A 215 -0.21 -15.91 -7.60
CA ARG A 215 0.25 -15.55 -8.94
C ARG A 215 -0.69 -14.56 -9.63
N ARG A 216 -2.00 -14.78 -9.57
CA ARG A 216 -2.98 -13.86 -10.17
C ARG A 216 -2.85 -12.46 -9.58
N LEU A 217 -2.76 -12.36 -8.26
CA LEU A 217 -2.65 -11.08 -7.57
C LEU A 217 -1.28 -10.41 -7.81
N ASP A 218 -0.20 -11.17 -7.88
CA ASP A 218 1.13 -10.63 -8.23
C ASP A 218 1.16 -10.06 -9.65
N LYS A 219 0.55 -10.76 -10.62
CA LYS A 219 0.42 -10.25 -12.00
C LYS A 219 -0.43 -8.97 -12.05
N LEU A 220 -1.44 -8.86 -11.21
CA LEU A 220 -2.25 -7.66 -11.09
C LEU A 220 -1.40 -6.48 -10.57
N VAL A 221 -0.63 -6.70 -9.49
CA VAL A 221 0.28 -5.69 -8.95
C VAL A 221 1.32 -5.29 -10.00
N LEU A 222 1.94 -6.25 -10.69
CA LEU A 222 2.94 -5.99 -11.72
C LEU A 222 2.38 -5.10 -12.83
N LYS A 223 1.22 -5.44 -13.38
CA LYS A 223 0.53 -4.63 -14.41
C LYS A 223 0.29 -3.20 -13.94
N MET A 224 -0.09 -3.03 -12.67
CA MET A 224 -0.34 -1.70 -12.10
C MET A 224 0.93 -0.88 -11.91
N VAL A 225 2.06 -1.51 -11.59
CA VAL A 225 3.35 -0.82 -11.41
C VAL A 225 3.96 -0.48 -12.77
N GLU A 226 3.98 -1.44 -13.70
CA GLU A 226 4.54 -1.25 -15.06
C GLU A 226 3.80 -0.16 -15.85
N ALA A 227 2.46 -0.11 -15.77
CA ALA A 227 1.68 0.93 -16.42
C ALA A 227 2.12 2.34 -16.00
N GLN A 228 2.56 2.52 -14.75
CA GLN A 228 3.00 3.80 -14.23
C GLN A 228 4.41 4.19 -14.70
N ASP A 229 5.27 3.23 -15.00
CA ASP A 229 6.63 3.52 -15.48
C ASP A 229 6.64 3.87 -16.97
N CYS A 230 5.75 3.27 -17.77
CA CYS A 230 5.53 3.66 -19.17
C CYS A 230 5.01 5.11 -19.32
N ASP A 231 4.19 5.59 -18.38
CA ASP A 231 3.71 6.98 -18.39
C ASP A 231 4.83 7.97 -18.07
N LYS A 232 5.82 7.60 -17.23
CA LYS A 232 6.99 8.45 -16.92
C LYS A 232 7.95 8.58 -18.11
N GLU A 233 8.19 7.50 -18.85
CA GLU A 233 9.06 7.55 -20.03
C GLU A 233 8.47 8.43 -21.15
N ASN A 234 7.14 8.53 -21.22
CA ASN A 234 6.45 9.35 -22.21
C ASN A 234 6.17 10.79 -21.75
N ASN A 235 6.28 11.11 -20.46
CA ASN A 235 6.13 12.48 -19.95
C ASN A 235 7.09 12.79 -18.77
N PRO A 236 8.38 13.04 -19.05
CA PRO A 236 9.40 13.22 -18.02
C PRO A 236 9.33 14.56 -17.25
N LEU A 237 8.31 15.40 -17.48
CA LEU A 237 8.23 16.78 -16.97
C LEU A 237 7.14 17.03 -15.91
N GLU A 238 6.41 16.01 -15.45
CA GLU A 238 5.44 16.15 -14.35
C GLU A 238 5.91 15.43 -13.08
N TRP A 239 6.83 16.04 -12.34
CA TRP A 239 7.00 15.89 -10.90
C TRP A 239 7.85 17.05 -10.34
#